data_AF-A0A9E5N026-F1
#
_entry.id   AF-A0A9E5N026-F1
#
_cell.length_a   1.000
_cell.length_b   1.000
_cell.length_c   1.000
_cell.angle_alpha   90.00
_cell.angle_beta   90.00
_cell.angle_gamma   90.00
#
_symmetry.space_group_name_H-M   'P 1'
#
loop_
_entity.id
_entity.type
_entity.pdbx_description
1 polymer ?
#
loop_
_entity_poly.entity_id
_entity_poly.type
_entity_poly.pdbx_seq_one_letter_code
_entity_poly.pdbx_strand_id
1 'polypeptide(L)' 'ADDIDGTVRHELIYHDAGADTPEMLSVQQLRRLIEEAGRLPVERDTLYRHVVRHEDHWEIAEASRG' A
#
# COMPACT_ATOMS: atom_id res chain seq x y z
N ALA A 1 -13.79 -22.93 -23.97
CA ALA A 1 -13.53 -21.54 -24.42
C ALA A 1 -14.53 -20.66 -23.69
N ASP A 2 -14.45 -20.52 -22.36
CA ASP A 2 -13.40 -19.99 -21.47
C ASP A 2 -13.34 -18.46 -21.40
N ASP A 3 -14.43 -17.80 -21.81
CA ASP A 3 -14.68 -16.40 -21.46
C ASP A 3 -15.17 -16.30 -20.01
N ILE A 4 -14.24 -16.33 -19.05
CA ILE A 4 -14.44 -15.62 -17.79
C ILE A 4 -14.04 -14.19 -18.07
N ASP A 5 -15.00 -13.43 -18.59
CA ASP A 5 -14.99 -11.98 -18.62
C ASP A 5 -14.92 -11.49 -17.17
N GLY A 6 -13.69 -11.39 -16.67
CA GLY A 6 -13.37 -10.80 -15.38
C GLY A 6 -13.66 -9.31 -15.48
N THR A 7 -14.91 -8.94 -15.29
CA THR A 7 -15.29 -7.57 -15.00
C THR A 7 -14.57 -7.20 -13.72
N VAL A 8 -13.40 -6.56 -13.86
CA VAL A 8 -12.72 -5.85 -12.77
C VAL A 8 -13.64 -4.69 -12.45
N ARG A 9 -14.68 -4.96 -11.67
CA ARG A 9 -15.29 -3.96 -10.83
C ARG A 9 -14.15 -3.52 -9.94
N HIS A 10 -13.53 -2.41 -10.33
CA HIS A 10 -12.78 -1.52 -9.46
C HIS A 10 -13.76 -1.07 -8.36
N GLU A 11 -14.14 -2.00 -7.49
CA GLU A 11 -14.61 -1.66 -6.17
C GLU A 11 -13.53 -0.77 -5.60
N LEU A 12 -13.95 0.38 -5.12
CA LEU A 12 -13.16 1.30 -4.34
C LEU A 12 -12.76 0.62 -3.02
N ILE A 13 -11.94 -0.45 -3.08
CA ILE A 13 -11.56 -1.24 -1.90
C ILE A 13 -10.76 -0.40 -0.89
N TYR A 14 -10.29 0.80 -1.30
CA TYR A 14 -9.61 1.74 -0.42
C TYR A 14 -10.37 3.01 -0.07
N HIS A 15 -11.43 3.40 -0.80
CA HIS A 15 -12.05 4.71 -0.54
C HIS A 15 -13.13 4.68 0.55
N ASP A 16 -13.65 3.49 0.88
CA ASP A 16 -14.53 3.26 2.03
C ASP A 16 -13.76 2.85 3.31
N ALA A 17 -12.43 2.80 3.24
CA ALA A 17 -11.57 2.65 4.42
C ALA A 17 -11.45 3.98 5.22
N GLY A 18 -12.54 4.75 5.28
CA GLY A 18 -13.00 5.31 6.55
C GLY A 18 -13.59 4.21 7.44
N ALA A 19 -12.97 3.03 7.45
CA ALA A 19 -13.42 1.89 8.22
C ALA A 19 -12.97 2.14 9.66
N ASP A 20 -13.88 2.75 10.42
CA ASP A 20 -13.94 2.73 11.89
C ASP A 20 -13.92 1.28 12.41
N THR A 21 -12.78 0.63 12.27
CA THR A 21 -12.47 -0.66 12.88
C THR A 21 -11.40 -0.38 13.94
N PRO A 22 -11.65 -0.66 15.23
CA PRO A 22 -10.76 -0.26 16.32
C PRO A 22 -9.46 -1.07 16.38
N GLU A 23 -9.09 -1.79 15.32
CA GLU A 23 -7.88 -2.61 15.21
C GLU A 23 -7.07 -2.31 13.94
N MET A 24 -7.13 -1.09 13.41
CA MET A 24 -6.20 -0.69 12.35
C MET A 24 -4.77 -0.60 12.92
N LEU A 25 -3.94 -1.59 12.58
CA LEU A 25 -2.49 -1.47 12.76
C LEU A 25 -2.03 -0.25 11.99
N SER A 26 -1.41 0.70 12.69
CA SER A 26 -0.78 1.83 12.03
C SER A 26 0.32 1.34 11.09
N VAL A 27 0.66 2.13 10.08
CA VAL A 27 1.79 1.84 9.17
C VAL A 27 3.06 1.52 9.98
N GLN A 28 3.26 2.19 11.12
CA GLN A 28 4.39 1.95 12.02
C GLN A 28 4.31 0.57 12.69
N GLN A 29 3.13 0.13 13.12
CA GLN A 29 2.94 -1.19 13.73
C GLN A 29 3.14 -2.30 12.69
N LEU A 30 2.59 -2.12 11.48
CA LEU A 30 2.81 -3.06 10.38
C LEU A 30 4.29 -3.16 10.01
N ARG A 31 4.98 -2.02 9.91
CA ARG A 31 6.42 -1.95 9.67
C ARG A 31 7.20 -2.76 10.71
N ARG A 32 6.89 -2.55 11.98
CA ARG A 32 7.52 -3.26 13.10
C ARG A 32 7.33 -4.78 13.01
N LEU A 33 6.12 -5.25 12.70
CA LEU A 33 5.85 -6.68 12.55
C LEU A 33 6.65 -7.30 11.40
N ILE A 34 6.77 -6.58 10.28
CA ILE A 34 7.57 -7.03 9.13
C ILE A 34 9.06 -7.12 9.50
N GLU A 35 9.59 -6.12 10.21
CA GLU A 35 10.97 -6.10 10.71
C GLU A 35 11.22 -7.23 11.73
N GLU A 36 10.29 -7.45 12.67
CA GLU A 36 10.35 -8.55 13.65
C GLU A 36 10.34 -9.93 12.99
N ALA A 37 9.68 -10.07 11.84
CA ALA A 37 9.72 -11.28 11.02
C ALA A 37 11.01 -11.42 10.19
N GLY A 38 11.99 -10.54 10.36
CA GLY A 38 13.26 -10.53 9.62
C GLY A 38 13.10 -10.11 8.15
N ARG A 39 12.06 -9.35 7.83
CA ARG A 39 11.76 -8.86 6.47
C ARG A 39 11.97 -7.35 6.40
N LEU A 40 12.15 -6.85 5.18
CA LEU A 40 12.26 -5.42 4.90
C LEU A 40 10.90 -4.87 4.44
N PRO A 41 10.28 -3.94 5.20
CA PRO A 41 9.04 -3.29 4.78
C PRO A 41 9.31 -2.33 3.61
N VAL A 42 8.50 -2.44 2.56
CA VAL A 42 8.57 -1.59 1.37
C VAL A 42 7.16 -1.08 1.06
N GLU A 43 6.96 0.22 1.17
CA GLU A 43 5.71 0.87 0.79
C GLU A 43 5.64 0.99 -0.73
N ARG A 44 4.49 0.67 -1.32
CA ARG A 44 4.27 0.71 -2.76
C ARG A 44 2.91 1.32 -3.08
N ASP A 45 2.84 2.04 -4.19
CA ASP A 45 1.58 2.54 -4.72
C ASP A 45 0.80 1.44 -5.47
N THR A 46 -0.36 1.80 -6.02
CA THR A 46 -1.22 0.89 -6.80
C THR A 46 -0.58 0.40 -8.10
N LEU A 47 0.50 1.05 -8.55
CA LEU A 47 1.30 0.64 -9.70
C LEU A 47 2.55 -0.14 -9.29
N TYR A 48 2.62 -0.59 -8.03
CA TYR A 48 3.73 -1.33 -7.43
C TYR A 48 5.07 -0.57 -7.38
N ARG A 49 5.04 0.76 -7.55
CA ARG A 49 6.24 1.61 -7.50
C ARG A 49 6.60 1.88 -6.04
N HIS A 50 7.89 1.88 -5.74
CA HIS A 50 8.38 2.12 -4.39
C HIS A 50 8.08 3.56 -3.96
N VAL A 51 7.40 3.71 -2.82
CA VAL A 51 7.08 4.99 -2.19
C VAL A 51 8.03 5.22 -1.01
N VAL A 52 8.61 6.41 -0.94
CA VAL A 52 9.39 6.90 0.19
C VAL A 52 8.57 8.00 0.87
N ARG A 53 8.19 7.76 2.12
CA ARG A 53 7.50 8.75 2.96
C ARG A 53 8.50 9.57 3.76
N HIS A 54 8.39 10.89 3.63
CA HIS A 54 8.97 11.90 4.51
C HIS A 54 7.87 12.43 5.46
N GLU A 55 8.26 13.25 6.44
CA GLU A 55 7.33 13.77 7.46
C GLU A 55 6.16 14.57 6.86
N ASP A 56 6.44 15.36 5.82
CA ASP A 56 5.47 16.29 5.22
C ASP A 56 5.02 15.92 3.79
N HIS A 57 5.69 14.97 3.15
CA HIS A 57 5.39 14.57 1.76
C HIS A 57 5.86 13.15 1.49
N TRP A 58 5.43 12.58 0.37
CA TRP A 58 5.90 11.30 -0.12
C TRP A 58 6.33 11.43 -1.57
N GLU A 59 7.28 10.61 -1.98
CA GLU A 59 7.79 10.57 -3.34
C GLU A 59 7.94 9.13 -3.84
N ILE A 60 7.89 8.95 -5.16
CA ILE A 60 8.21 7.66 -5.77
C ILE A 60 9.72 7.62 -5.94
N ALA A 61 10.39 6.63 -5.35
CA ALA A 61 11.85 6.52 -5.35
C ALA A 61 12.49 6.55 -6.76
N GLU A 62 11.73 6.12 -7.78
CA GLU A 62 12.15 6.12 -9.18
C GLU A 62 11.98 7.47 -9.87
N ALA A 63 11.09 8.34 -9.36
CA ALA A 63 10.84 9.67 -9.91
C ALA A 63 11.85 10.71 -9.41
N SER A 64 12.53 10.45 -8.29
CA SER A 64 13.50 11.38 -7.67
C SER A 64 14.87 11.45 -8.39
N ARG A 65 15.07 10.71 -9.49
CA ARG A 65 16.28 10.79 -10.35
C ARG A 65 16.10 11.79 -11.49
N GLY A 66 15.78 13.04 -11.15
CA GLY A 66 15.66 14.17 -12.09
C GLY A 66 16.65 15.27 -11.76
#